data_AF-A0A9X3UD61-F1
#
_entry.id   AF-A0A9X3UD61-F1
#
_cell.length_a   1.000
_cell.length_b   1.000
_cell.length_c   1.000
_cell.angle_alpha   90.00
_cell.angle_beta   90.00
_cell.angle_gamma   90.00
#
_symmetry.space_group_name_H-M   'P 1'
#
loop_
_entity.id
_entity.type
_entity.pdbx_description
1 polymer ?
#
loop_
_entity_poly.entity_id
_entity_poly.type
_entity_poly.pdbx_seq_one_letter_code
_entity_poly.pdbx_strand_id
1 'polypeptide(L)' 'MAFEDLITRINMLFVEMENQPEDATELLGQIRLELNRLRATGQPLPEDLVKLEERLEAEFGAGKTDG' A
#
# COMPACT_ATOMS: atom_id res chain seq x y z
N MET A 1 -0.76 7.11 17.68
CA MET A 1 -1.40 5.81 17.99
C MET A 1 -0.96 4.85 16.91
N ALA A 2 -0.71 3.55 17.19
CA ALA A 2 -0.07 2.63 16.24
C ALA A 2 -0.72 2.59 14.83
N PHE A 3 -2.01 2.85 14.75
CA PHE A 3 -2.77 2.93 13.50
C PHE A 3 -2.56 4.24 12.72
N GLU A 4 -2.60 5.40 13.39
CA GLU A 4 -2.34 6.72 12.79
C GLU A 4 -0.89 6.83 12.28
N ASP A 5 0.04 6.23 13.02
CA ASP A 5 1.45 6.15 12.64
C ASP A 5 1.63 5.34 11.35
N LEU A 6 0.85 4.26 11.17
CA LEU A 6 0.84 3.49 9.92
C LEU A 6 0.27 4.31 8.75
N ILE A 7 -0.87 4.97 8.93
CA ILE A 7 -1.46 5.83 7.88
C ILE A 7 -0.47 6.89 7.44
N THR A 8 0.20 7.53 8.39
CA THR A 8 1.21 8.54 8.11
C THR A 8 2.36 7.96 7.30
N ARG A 9 2.85 6.77 7.69
CA ARG A 9 3.92 6.07 6.97
C ARG A 9 3.51 5.67 5.55
N ILE A 10 2.29 5.16 5.36
CA ILE A 10 1.73 4.85 4.04
C ILE A 10 1.64 6.12 3.18
N ASN A 11 1.11 7.21 3.72
CA ASN A 11 1.04 8.49 2.99
C ASN A 11 2.42 9.03 2.59
N MET A 12 3.46 8.88 3.41
CA MET A 12 4.83 9.24 3.02
C MET A 12 5.30 8.39 1.84
N LEU A 13 5.06 7.08 1.87
CA LEU A 13 5.41 6.17 0.78
C LEU A 13 4.69 6.55 -0.52
N PHE A 14 3.45 7.04 -0.44
CA PHE A 14 2.73 7.58 -1.61
C PHE A 14 3.41 8.80 -2.21
N VAL A 15 3.81 9.74 -1.37
CA VAL A 15 4.54 10.93 -1.82
C VAL A 15 5.89 10.52 -2.44
N GLU A 16 6.55 9.50 -1.90
CA GLU A 16 7.77 8.95 -2.51
C GLU A 16 7.51 8.28 -3.86
N MET A 17 6.42 7.51 -4.00
CA MET A 17 6.01 6.93 -5.28
C MET A 17 5.70 7.97 -6.35
N GLU A 18 5.08 9.10 -5.99
CA GLU A 18 4.85 10.23 -6.93
C GLU A 18 6.17 10.84 -7.42
N ASN A 19 7.21 10.87 -6.57
CA ASN A 19 8.51 11.41 -6.92
C ASN A 19 9.39 10.40 -7.67
N GLN A 20 9.25 9.10 -7.36
CA GLN A 20 10.07 8.01 -7.91
C GLN A 20 9.19 6.80 -8.29
N PRO A 21 8.54 6.85 -9.47
CA PRO A 21 7.64 5.79 -9.91
C PRO A 21 8.36 4.46 -10.23
N GLU A 22 9.68 4.48 -10.43
CA GLU A 22 10.50 3.29 -10.69
C GLU A 22 10.49 2.31 -9.49
N ASP A 23 10.48 2.86 -8.27
CA ASP A 23 10.45 2.08 -7.03
C ASP A 23 9.03 1.81 -6.53
N ALA A 24 8.00 2.32 -7.20
CA ALA A 24 6.63 2.21 -6.74
C ALA A 24 6.18 0.76 -6.57
N THR A 25 6.58 -0.14 -7.46
CA THR A 25 6.25 -1.58 -7.33
C THR A 25 6.85 -2.19 -6.05
N GLU A 26 8.05 -1.78 -5.66
CA GLU A 26 8.71 -2.26 -4.44
C GLU A 26 8.05 -1.66 -3.18
N LEU A 27 7.77 -0.35 -3.20
CA LEU A 27 7.08 0.36 -2.11
C LEU A 27 5.68 -0.22 -1.87
N LEU A 28 4.98 -0.62 -2.92
CA LEU A 28 3.68 -1.27 -2.82
C LEU A 28 3.73 -2.64 -2.18
N GLY A 29 4.77 -3.41 -2.48
CA GLY A 29 5.02 -4.67 -1.78
C GLY A 29 5.16 -4.46 -0.28
N GLN A 30 5.87 -3.40 0.14
CA GLN A 30 6.03 -3.05 1.55
C GLN A 30 4.71 -2.61 2.20
N ILE A 31 3.94 -1.73 1.56
CA ILE A 31 2.62 -1.29 2.03
C ILE A 31 1.69 -2.50 2.23
N ARG A 32 1.62 -3.39 1.23
CA ARG A 32 0.81 -4.62 1.29
C ARG A 32 1.20 -5.54 2.43
N LEU A 33 2.50 -5.69 2.66
CA LEU A 33 3.01 -6.53 3.75
C LEU A 33 2.58 -5.98 5.11
N GLU A 34 2.68 -4.66 5.31
CA GLU A 34 2.26 -4.00 6.55
C GLU A 34 0.73 -4.06 6.75
N LEU A 35 -0.06 -3.82 5.69
CA LEU A 35 -1.52 -3.97 5.73
C LEU A 35 -1.92 -5.41 6.08
N ASN A 36 -1.31 -6.42 5.44
CA ASN A 36 -1.57 -7.82 5.76
C ASN A 36 -1.15 -8.20 7.18
N ARG A 37 -0.03 -7.66 7.68
CA ARG A 37 0.35 -7.84 9.09
C ARG A 37 -0.73 -7.31 10.02
N LEU A 38 -1.25 -6.11 9.78
CA LEU A 38 -2.34 -5.56 10.59
C LEU A 38 -3.62 -6.40 10.48
N ARG A 39 -4.01 -6.78 9.26
CA ARG A 39 -5.17 -7.66 9.03
C ARG A 39 -5.02 -8.98 9.80
N ALA A 40 -3.80 -9.52 9.87
CA ALA A 40 -3.48 -10.73 10.61
C ALA A 40 -3.52 -10.57 12.13
N THR A 41 -3.44 -9.34 12.67
CA THR A 41 -3.66 -9.09 14.11
C THR A 41 -5.14 -9.19 14.52
N GLY A 42 -6.06 -9.41 13.57
CA GLY A 42 -7.49 -9.52 13.81
C GLY A 42 -8.21 -8.18 13.96
N GLN A 43 -7.50 -7.07 13.74
CA GLN A 43 -8.10 -5.74 13.71
C GLN A 43 -8.59 -5.42 12.29
N PRO A 44 -9.81 -4.88 12.13
CA PRO A 44 -10.29 -4.46 10.82
C PRO A 44 -9.47 -3.27 10.32
N LEU A 45 -8.91 -3.39 9.11
CA LEU A 45 -8.37 -2.25 8.38
C LEU A 45 -9.54 -1.34 7.98
N PRO A 46 -9.41 -0.01 8.09
CA PRO A 46 -10.42 0.89 7.56
C PRO A 46 -10.52 0.81 6.04
N GLU A 47 -11.73 1.05 5.55
CA GLU A 47 -12.09 0.99 4.13
C GLU A 47 -11.20 1.87 3.25
N ASP A 48 -10.74 3.02 3.74
CA ASP A 48 -9.88 3.92 2.97
C ASP A 48 -8.55 3.24 2.59
N LEU A 49 -7.97 2.45 3.50
CA LEU A 49 -6.74 1.69 3.23
C LEU A 49 -6.98 0.51 2.30
N VAL A 50 -8.14 -0.14 2.41
CA VAL A 50 -8.52 -1.25 1.52
C VAL A 50 -8.71 -0.74 0.08
N LYS A 51 -9.45 0.36 -0.10
CA LYS A 51 -9.63 1.01 -1.41
C LYS A 51 -8.31 1.48 -2.00
N LEU A 52 -7.41 1.94 -1.14
CA LEU A 52 -6.07 2.37 -1.54
C LEU A 52 -5.23 1.20 -2.04
N GLU A 53 -5.21 0.08 -1.31
CA GLU A 53 -4.56 -1.17 -1.73
C GLU A 53 -5.08 -1.65 -3.09
N GLU A 54 -6.41 -1.68 -3.28
CA GLU A 54 -7.04 -2.11 -4.53
C GLU A 54 -6.67 -1.20 -5.71
N ARG A 55 -6.65 0.12 -5.50
CA ARG A 55 -6.24 1.09 -6.54
C ARG A 55 -4.79 0.90 -6.94
N LEU A 56 -3.91 0.77 -5.95
CA LEU A 56 -2.49 0.56 -6.17
C LEU A 56 -2.21 -0.77 -6.89
N GLU A 57 -2.93 -1.82 -6.53
CA GLU A 57 -2.84 -3.10 -7.21
C GLU A 57 -3.31 -3.01 -8.66
N ALA A 58 -4.36 -2.23 -8.94
CA ALA A 58 -4.81 -1.98 -10.30
C ALA A 58 -3.79 -1.15 -11.12
N GLU A 59 -3.18 -0.13 -10.50
CA GLU A 59 -2.26 0.78 -11.19
C GLU A 59 -0.85 0.20 -11.37
N PHE A 60 -0.37 -0.60 -10.42
CA PHE A 60 1.02 -1.08 -10.41
C PHE A 60 1.14 -2.62 -10.36
N GLY A 61 0.11 -3.33 -9.90
CA GLY A 61 0.08 -4.81 -9.88
C GLY A 61 -0.24 -5.43 -11.25
N ALA A 62 -0.89 -4.69 -12.14
CA ALA A 62 -1.25 -5.12 -13.49
C ALA A 62 -0.05 -5.26 -14.45
N GLY A 63 1.17 -4.90 -14.04
CA GLY A 63 2.41 -5.03 -14.84
C GLY A 63 2.91 -6.47 -15.07
N LYS A 64 2.13 -7.50 -14.75
CA LYS A 64 2.49 -8.92 -14.94
C LYS A 64 1.41 -9.75 -15.66
N THR A 65 0.69 -9.18 -16.62
CA THR A 65 -0.03 -9.97 -17.64
C THR A 65 -0.34 -9.10 -18.86
N ASP A 66 0.55 -9.06 -19.85
CA ASP A 66 0.25 -9.37 -21.27
C ASP A 66 1.53 -9.21 -22.13
N GLY A 67 1.88 -10.25 -22.91
CA GLY A 67 2.69 -10.15 -24.14
C GLY A 67 4.19 -10.38 -24.06
#